data_AF-A0A1Q7MPE7-F1
#
_entry.id   AF-A0A1Q7MPE7-F1
#
_cell.length_a   1.000
_cell.length_b   1.000
_cell.length_c   1.000
_cell.angle_alpha   90.00
_cell.angle_beta   90.00
_cell.angle_gamma   90.00
#
_symmetry.space_group_name_H-M   'P 1'
#
loop_
_entity.id
_entity.type
_entity.pdbx_description
1 polymer ?
#
loop_
_entity_poly.entity_id
_entity_poly.type
_entity_poly.pdbx_seq_one_letter_code
_entity_poly.pdbx_strand_id
1 'polypeptide(L)'
;MTPPYHPRAYISGIRNVNRGLASRSKIIETMEKGKTRIIEISEKSGLTESCVSHHLKLLLKQKVVSSTAIGRGNKWTLTKYGQEKLG
;
A
#
# COMPACT_ATOMS: atom_id res chain seq x y z
N MET A 1 0.16 -15.03 -17.46
CA MET A 1 -0.54 -15.37 -16.20
C MET A 1 -0.38 -14.19 -15.27
N THR A 2 -1.46 -13.48 -14.92
CA THR A 2 -1.38 -12.34 -14.00
C THR A 2 -1.14 -12.86 -12.58
N PRO A 3 -0.15 -12.35 -11.83
CA PRO A 3 0.04 -12.76 -10.44
C PRO A 3 -1.25 -12.53 -9.63
N PRO A 4 -1.62 -13.43 -8.70
CA PRO A 4 -2.86 -13.28 -7.92
C PRO A 4 -2.85 -12.05 -6.99
N TYR A 5 -1.68 -11.44 -6.79
CA TYR A 5 -1.46 -10.27 -5.96
C TYR A 5 -0.48 -9.31 -6.61
N HIS A 6 -0.67 -8.01 -6.39
CA HIS A 6 0.27 -6.97 -6.81
C HIS A 6 1.69 -7.30 -6.29
N PRO A 7 2.74 -7.28 -7.15
CA PRO A 7 4.08 -7.68 -6.75
C PRO A 7 4.58 -6.86 -5.55
N ARG A 8 4.39 -5.53 -5.57
CA ARG A 8 4.79 -4.62 -4.47
C ARG A 8 4.01 -4.79 -3.15
N ALA A 9 3.10 -5.76 -3.06
CA ALA A 9 2.36 -6.08 -1.84
C ALA A 9 3.12 -7.00 -0.87
N TYR A 10 4.24 -7.62 -1.26
CA TYR A 10 4.98 -8.51 -0.36
C TYR A 10 5.87 -7.71 0.59
N ILE A 11 5.90 -8.13 1.85
CA ILE A 11 6.70 -7.53 2.91
C ILE A 11 7.80 -8.52 3.33
N SER A 12 9.05 -8.09 3.34
CA SER A 12 10.17 -8.91 3.80
C SER A 12 10.14 -9.14 5.31
N GLY A 13 10.56 -10.31 5.76
CA GLY A 13 10.68 -10.63 7.20
C GLY A 13 9.37 -10.98 7.91
N ILE A 14 8.26 -11.14 7.18
CA ILE A 14 6.98 -11.63 7.75
C ILE A 14 6.37 -12.72 6.88
N ARG A 15 5.47 -13.52 7.47
CA ARG A 15 4.62 -14.43 6.70
C ARG A 15 3.62 -13.64 5.85
N ASN A 16 3.73 -13.74 4.53
CA ASN A 16 2.82 -13.09 3.59
C ASN A 16 1.54 -13.91 3.38
N VAL A 17 0.60 -13.82 4.32
CA VAL A 17 -0.71 -14.50 4.23
C VAL A 17 -1.65 -13.85 3.20
N ASN A 18 -2.53 -14.65 2.59
CA ASN A 18 -3.44 -14.23 1.50
C ASN A 18 -4.26 -12.98 1.84
N ARG A 19 -4.84 -12.89 3.04
CA ARG A 19 -5.64 -11.72 3.44
C ARG A 19 -4.82 -10.43 3.47
N GLY A 20 -3.58 -10.52 3.95
CA GLY A 20 -2.65 -9.39 4.00
C GLY A 20 -2.17 -8.98 2.60
N LEU A 21 -1.88 -9.96 1.75
CA LEU A 21 -1.51 -9.72 0.35
C LEU A 21 -2.66 -9.04 -0.41
N ALA A 22 -3.87 -9.59 -0.34
CA ALA A 22 -5.05 -9.02 -0.98
C ALA A 22 -5.31 -7.57 -0.57
N SER A 23 -5.21 -7.27 0.72
CA SER A 23 -5.44 -5.91 1.24
C SER A 23 -4.39 -4.92 0.71
N ARG A 24 -3.11 -5.31 0.73
CA ARG A 24 -2.02 -4.47 0.22
C ARG A 24 -2.08 -4.30 -1.30
N SER A 25 -2.46 -5.33 -2.05
CA SER A 25 -2.68 -5.23 -3.50
C SER A 25 -3.78 -4.22 -3.83
N LYS A 26 -4.95 -4.32 -3.19
CA LYS A 26 -6.04 -3.36 -3.38
C LYS A 26 -5.63 -1.92 -3.05
N ILE A 27 -4.85 -1.72 -2.01
CA ILE A 27 -4.33 -0.39 -1.64
C ILE A 27 -3.43 0.16 -2.74
N ILE A 28 -2.44 -0.63 -3.20
CA ILE A 28 -1.50 -0.20 -4.23
C ILE A 28 -2.23 0.11 -5.54
N GLU A 29 -3.10 -0.78 -6.02
CA GLU A 29 -3.90 -0.57 -7.23
C GLU A 29 -4.82 0.67 -7.13
N THR A 30 -5.31 0.98 -5.93
CA THR A 30 -6.11 2.18 -5.68
C THR A 30 -5.25 3.44 -5.71
N MET A 31 -4.01 3.38 -5.20
CA MET A 31 -3.05 4.47 -5.28
C MET A 31 -2.54 4.69 -6.71
N GLU A 32 -2.39 3.63 -7.52
CA GLU A 32 -2.07 3.73 -8.95
C GLU A 32 -3.14 4.49 -9.73
N LYS A 33 -4.40 4.45 -9.25
CA LYS A 33 -5.52 5.26 -9.76
C LYS A 33 -5.57 6.67 -9.18
N GLY A 34 -4.50 7.10 -8.49
CA GLY A 34 -4.32 8.48 -8.01
C GLY A 34 -4.93 8.80 -6.64
N LYS A 35 -5.43 7.82 -5.89
CA LYS A 35 -5.94 8.06 -4.53
C LYS A 35 -4.79 8.16 -3.54
N THR A 36 -4.78 9.21 -2.71
CA THR A 36 -3.62 9.53 -1.87
C THR A 36 -3.95 9.73 -0.40
N ARG A 37 -5.23 9.83 -0.05
CA ARG A 37 -5.69 9.96 1.34
C ARG A 37 -6.29 8.64 1.82
N ILE A 38 -6.18 8.37 3.13
CA ILE A 38 -6.71 7.13 3.73
C ILE A 38 -8.20 6.96 3.44
N ILE A 39 -8.99 8.02 3.60
CA ILE A 39 -10.44 8.01 3.31
C ILE A 39 -10.74 7.63 1.85
N GLU A 40 -10.05 8.26 0.90
CA GLU A 40 -10.22 7.98 -0.54
C GLU A 40 -9.82 6.54 -0.91
N ILE A 41 -8.73 6.06 -0.30
CA ILE A 41 -8.24 4.69 -0.52
C ILE A 41 -9.20 3.68 0.10
N SER A 42 -9.70 3.95 1.31
CA SER A 42 -10.70 3.15 2.03
C SER A 42 -11.97 2.99 1.19
N GLU A 43 -12.57 4.11 0.79
CA GLU A 43 -13.78 4.15 -0.04
C GLU A 43 -13.62 3.35 -1.33
N LYS A 44 -12.50 3.54 -2.06
CA LYS A 44 -12.33 2.91 -3.37
C LYS A 44 -11.90 1.45 -3.30
N SER A 45 -11.18 1.04 -2.25
CA SER A 45 -10.72 -0.33 -2.07
C SER A 45 -11.73 -1.24 -1.36
N GLY A 46 -12.75 -0.65 -0.70
CA GLY A 46 -13.70 -1.37 0.15
C GLY A 46 -13.09 -1.90 1.45
N LEU A 47 -11.94 -1.35 1.86
CA LEU A 47 -11.28 -1.66 3.14
C LEU A 47 -11.67 -0.59 4.15
N THR A 48 -11.54 -0.88 5.45
CA THR A 48 -11.71 0.14 6.50
C THR A 48 -10.48 1.06 6.56
N GLU A 49 -10.66 2.29 7.03
CA GLU A 49 -9.55 3.24 7.21
C GLU A 49 -8.44 2.69 8.10
N SER A 50 -8.79 1.96 9.17
CA SER A 50 -7.81 1.32 10.06
C SER A 50 -6.99 0.24 9.33
N CYS A 51 -7.62 -0.55 8.46
CA CYS A 51 -6.96 -1.54 7.62
C CYS A 51 -5.99 -0.87 6.63
N VAL A 52 -6.45 0.19 5.96
CA VAL A 52 -5.64 1.01 5.05
C VAL A 52 -4.44 1.61 5.77
N SER A 53 -4.66 2.27 6.91
CA SER A 53 -3.61 2.89 7.72
C SER A 53 -2.56 1.88 8.19
N HIS A 54 -3.00 0.71 8.66
CA HIS A 54 -2.10 -0.37 9.08
C HIS A 54 -1.21 -0.83 7.92
N HIS A 55 -1.80 -1.10 6.75
CA HIS A 55 -1.05 -1.60 5.61
C HIS A 55 -0.16 -0.54 4.95
N LEU A 56 -0.57 0.73 4.91
CA LEU A 56 0.29 1.82 4.45
C LEU A 56 1.55 1.96 5.32
N LYS A 57 1.46 1.77 6.64
CA LYS A 57 2.63 1.74 7.53
C LYS A 57 3.58 0.57 7.22
N LEU A 58 3.05 -0.61 6.87
CA LEU A 58 3.88 -1.74 6.45
C LEU A 58 4.58 -1.45 5.11
N LEU A 59 3.84 -0.92 4.14
CA LEU A 59 4.36 -0.53 2.83
C LEU A 59 5.40 0.60 2.94
N LEU A 60 5.24 1.51 3.89
CA LEU A 60 6.21 2.57 4.21
C LEU A 60 7.54 1.99 4.69
N LYS A 61 7.50 1.01 5.60
CA LYS A 61 8.71 0.30 6.07
C LYS A 61 9.44 -0.42 4.92
N GLN A 62 8.72 -0.86 3.90
CA GLN A 62 9.29 -1.46 2.69
C GLN A 62 9.62 -0.43 1.60
N LYS A 63 9.52 0.87 1.90
CA LYS A 63 9.75 1.96 0.96
C LYS A 63 8.89 1.89 -0.31
N VAL A 64 7.76 1.16 -0.28
CA VAL A 64 6.81 1.07 -1.40
C VAL A 64 5.99 2.35 -1.53
N VAL A 65 5.69 2.98 -0.39
CA VAL A 65 5.02 4.28 -0.31
C VAL A 65 5.87 5.27 0.48
N SER A 66 5.63 6.56 0.28
CA SER A 66 6.04 7.65 1.16
C SER A 66 4.81 8.32 1.75
N SER A 67 5.00 9.04 2.87
CA SER A 67 3.95 9.82 3.54
C SER A 67 4.47 11.23 3.79
N THR A 68 3.67 12.23 3.41
CA THR A 68 3.92 13.64 3.72
C THR A 68 2.75 14.18 4.53
N ALA A 69 3.04 14.85 5.64
CA ALA A 69 2.02 15.53 6.42
C ALA A 69 1.39 16.67 5.61
N ILE A 70 0.07 16.74 5.57
CA ILE A 70 -0.70 17.83 4.94
C ILE A 70 -1.84 18.21 5.88
N GLY A 71 -1.71 19.39 6.50
CA GLY A 71 -2.66 19.86 7.51
C GLY A 71 -2.80 18.87 8.67
N ARG A 72 -4.02 18.40 8.92
CA ARG A 72 -4.33 17.40 9.97
C ARG A 72 -4.19 15.94 9.52
N GLY A 73 -3.72 15.69 8.30
CA GLY A 73 -3.65 14.34 7.72
C GLY A 73 -2.32 14.05 7.02
N ASN A 74 -2.29 12.93 6.30
CA ASN A 74 -1.15 12.50 5.51
C ASN A 74 -1.57 12.28 4.04
N LYS A 75 -0.71 12.72 3.12
CA LYS A 75 -0.75 12.33 1.72
C LYS A 75 0.23 11.19 1.49
N TRP A 76 -0.28 10.09 0.96
CA TRP A 76 0.49 8.90 0.64
C TRP A 76 0.77 8.84 -0.85
N THR A 77 2.01 8.54 -1.22
CA THR A 77 2.44 8.47 -2.63
C THR A 77 3.20 7.18 -2.88
N LEU A 78 2.99 6.54 -4.03
CA LEU A 78 3.82 5.40 -4.44
C LEU A 78 5.23 5.91 -4.79
N THR A 79 6.25 5.23 -4.26
CA THR A 79 7.65 5.53 -4.63
C THR A 79 8.00 4.87 -5.96
N LYS A 80 9.12 5.31 -6.56
CA LYS A 80 9.77 4.59 -7.67
C LYS A 80 10.67 3.44 -7.17
N TYR A 81 11.13 3.51 -5.93
CA TYR A 81 12.18 2.67 -5.33
C TYR A 81 11.67 1.47 -4.51
N GLY A 82 10.40 1.09 -4.65
CA GLY A 82 9.83 -0.06 -3.93
C GLY A 82 9.98 -1.35 -4.72
N GLN A 83 10.25 -2.49 -4.07
CA GLN A 83 10.61 -3.78 -4.69
C GLN A 83 11.50 -3.66 -5.93
N GLU A 84 12.49 -2.77 -5.88
CA GLU A 84 13.70 -3.03 -6.62
C GLU A 84 14.35 -4.24 -5.95
N LYS A 85 14.57 -5.31 -6.73
CA LYS A 85 15.54 -6.32 -6.33
C LYS A 85 16.86 -5.56 -6.18
N LEU A 86 17.53 -5.73 -5.04
CA LEU A 86 18.97 -5.53 -5.01
C LEU A 86 19.53 -6.40 -6.15
N GLY A 87 20.00 -5.73 -7.21
CA GLY A 87 20.85 -6.36 -8.21
C GLY A 87 22.16 -6.79 -7.57
#